data_AF-A0A0V1FEW6-F1
#
_entry.id   AF-A0A0V1FEW6-F1
#
_cell.length_a   1.000
_cell.length_b   1.000
_cell.length_c   1.000
_cell.angle_alpha   90.00
_cell.angle_beta   90.00
_cell.angle_gamma   90.00
#
_symmetry.space_group_name_H-M   'P 1'
#
loop_
_entity.id
_entity.type
_entity.pdbx_description
1 polymer ?
#
loop_
_entity_poly.entity_id
_entity_poly.type
_entity_poly.pdbx_seq_one_letter_code
_entity_poly.pdbx_strand_id
1 'polypeptide(L)'
;MHEGLLYCIENQKPSEVYLFLFNDMLLKANPENWAGNACKFVVQHQPVPLDSCVFCDIGPKDSKDVKHAFALLHVTRFSQLIALYTLHAPTKECKETWIRKFQDCVSTIELIHRRSFSQCSISSRAVANRSPTPSDASYKDCLSQIGNSESPRSISQQNISNQPNQP
;
A
#
# COMPACT_ATOMS: atom_id res chain seq x y z
N MET A 1 -7.61 -11.39 15.31
CA MET A 1 -6.39 -10.83 15.91
C MET A 1 -5.58 -11.94 16.55
N HIS A 2 -4.26 -11.90 16.38
CA HIS A 2 -3.27 -12.80 17.00
C HIS A 2 -2.05 -11.94 17.37
N GLU A 3 -1.39 -12.22 18.48
CA GLU A 3 -0.30 -11.37 18.97
C GLU A 3 0.78 -12.19 19.69
N GLY A 4 1.97 -11.62 19.83
CA GLY A 4 3.03 -12.26 20.61
C GLY A 4 4.42 -11.71 20.37
N LEU A 5 5.31 -12.12 21.28
CA LEU A 5 6.75 -11.82 21.26
C LEU A 5 7.46 -12.76 20.27
N LEU A 6 8.27 -12.18 19.38
CA LEU A 6 9.11 -12.90 18.43
C LEU A 6 10.49 -12.25 18.37
N TYR A 7 11.49 -13.03 17.96
CA TYR A 7 12.82 -12.49 17.66
C TYR A 7 12.90 -12.16 16.17
N CYS A 8 13.18 -10.90 15.84
CA CYS A 8 13.22 -10.38 14.48
C CYS A 8 14.64 -9.97 14.10
N ILE A 9 15.11 -10.43 12.94
CA ILE A 9 16.30 -9.90 12.28
C ILE A 9 15.83 -9.03 11.13
N GLU A 10 16.11 -7.73 11.23
CA GLU A 10 15.80 -6.72 10.21
C GLU A 10 17.10 -5.96 9.92
N ASN A 11 17.47 -5.83 8.64
CA ASN A 11 18.71 -5.14 8.20
C ASN A 11 19.98 -5.61 8.95
N GLN A 12 20.11 -6.93 9.18
CA GLN A 12 21.18 -7.57 9.98
C GLN A 12 21.23 -7.19 11.46
N LYS A 13 20.27 -6.41 11.96
CA LYS A 13 20.12 -6.09 13.38
C LYS A 13 19.10 -7.03 14.03
N PRO A 14 19.52 -7.92 14.94
CA PRO A 14 18.57 -8.66 15.76
C PRO A 14 17.88 -7.74 16.79
N SER A 15 16.58 -7.95 16.98
CA SER A 15 15.77 -7.32 18.03
C SER A 15 14.69 -8.27 18.49
N GLU A 16 14.40 -8.27 19.78
CA GLU A 16 13.12 -8.77 20.27
C GLU A 16 12.01 -7.78 19.90
N VAL A 17 10.88 -8.27 19.42
CA VAL A 17 9.74 -7.45 18.94
C VAL A 17 8.43 -8.09 19.36
N TYR A 18 7.42 -7.26 19.61
CA TYR A 18 6.05 -7.69 19.84
C TYR A 18 5.23 -7.39 18.59
N LEU A 19 4.64 -8.42 17.99
CA LEU A 19 3.80 -8.29 16.80
C LEU A 19 2.31 -8.40 17.15
N PHE A 20 1.50 -7.55 16.52
CA PHE A 20 0.04 -7.64 16.53
C PHE A 20 -0.45 -7.86 15.10
N LEU A 21 -1.05 -9.02 14.83
CA LEU A 21 -1.70 -9.37 13.57
C LEU A 21 -3.20 -9.08 13.69
N PHE A 22 -3.65 -8.02 13.03
CA PHE A 22 -5.06 -7.71 12.84
C PHE A 22 -5.59 -8.43 11.59
N ASN A 23 -6.83 -8.15 11.20
CA ASN A 23 -7.46 -8.86 10.07
C ASN A 23 -6.92 -8.39 8.71
N ASP A 24 -6.43 -7.15 8.65
CA ASP A 24 -6.06 -6.38 7.45
C ASP A 24 -4.66 -5.73 7.53
N MET A 25 -4.07 -5.66 8.73
CA MET A 25 -2.75 -5.06 8.98
C MET A 25 -1.92 -5.82 10.02
N LEU A 26 -0.61 -5.70 9.93
CA LEU A 26 0.38 -6.15 10.91
C LEU A 26 1.06 -4.94 11.57
N LEU A 27 1.13 -4.92 12.89
CA LEU A 27 1.80 -3.87 13.66
C LEU A 27 3.00 -4.43 14.43
N LYS A 28 4.14 -3.74 14.34
CA LYS A 28 5.38 -4.05 15.06
C LYS A 28 5.61 -3.02 16.17
N ALA A 29 5.73 -3.49 17.40
CA ALA A 29 6.09 -2.69 18.56
C ALA A 29 7.30 -3.27 19.29
N ASN A 30 8.04 -2.42 19.99
CA ASN A 30 9.04 -2.87 20.95
C ASN A 30 8.43 -2.94 22.35
N PRO A 31 8.70 -4.01 23.11
CA PRO A 31 8.46 -3.99 24.55
C PRO A 31 9.45 -3.02 25.22
N GLU A 32 8.93 -1.96 25.82
CA GLU A 32 9.65 -1.05 26.70
C GLU A 32 9.31 -1.42 28.15
N ASN A 33 10.31 -1.94 28.87
CA ASN A 33 10.17 -2.23 30.30
C ASN A 33 10.17 -0.93 31.10
N TRP A 34 9.00 -0.51 31.57
CA TRP A 34 8.93 0.57 32.55
C TRP A 34 9.41 0.06 33.91
N ALA A 35 10.05 0.93 34.69
CA ALA A 35 10.44 0.59 36.06
C ALA A 35 9.18 0.39 36.94
N GLY A 36 8.76 -0.86 37.08
CA GLY A 36 7.58 -1.27 37.86
C GLY A 36 6.49 -1.93 37.01
N ASN A 37 6.56 -3.26 36.90
CA ASN A 37 5.46 -4.21 36.66
C ASN A 37 4.58 -4.06 35.40
N ALA A 38 4.76 -3.02 34.58
CA ALA A 38 3.98 -2.74 33.38
C ALA A 38 4.87 -2.70 32.14
N CYS A 39 4.59 -3.56 31.16
CA CYS A 39 5.15 -3.43 29.82
C CYS A 39 4.42 -2.34 29.06
N LYS A 40 5.15 -1.34 28.56
CA LYS A 40 4.65 -0.40 27.57
C LYS A 40 5.09 -0.87 26.19
N PHE A 41 4.22 -0.78 25.19
CA PHE A 41 4.58 -1.06 23.81
C PHE A 41 4.82 0.26 23.07
N VAL A 42 6.03 0.45 22.55
CA VAL A 42 6.36 1.57 21.67
C VAL A 42 6.26 1.09 20.23
N VAL A 43 5.25 1.59 19.51
CA VAL A 43 5.07 1.33 18.08
C VAL A 43 6.26 1.91 17.31
N GLN A 44 6.98 1.07 16.58
CA GLN A 44 8.17 1.52 15.83
C GLN A 44 7.82 2.11 14.46
N HIS A 45 6.83 1.51 13.79
CA HIS A 45 6.48 1.83 12.41
C HIS A 45 4.97 1.90 12.23
N GLN A 46 4.54 2.52 11.12
CA GLN A 46 3.14 2.47 10.70
C GLN A 46 2.68 1.02 10.54
N PRO A 47 1.40 0.70 10.80
CA PRO A 47 0.85 -0.62 10.50
C PRO A 47 1.08 -0.97 9.03
N VAL A 48 1.53 -2.20 8.77
CA VAL A 48 1.80 -2.72 7.44
C VAL A 48 0.55 -3.44 6.92
N PRO A 49 -0.05 -3.01 5.79
CA PRO A 49 -1.18 -3.71 5.19
C PRO A 49 -0.85 -5.16 4.82
N LEU A 50 -1.76 -6.09 5.05
CA LEU A 50 -1.54 -7.50 4.70
C LEU A 50 -1.62 -7.76 3.19
N ASP A 51 -2.27 -6.88 2.40
CA ASP A 51 -2.26 -6.93 0.93
C ASP A 51 -0.88 -6.59 0.32
N SER A 52 0.00 -5.94 1.10
CA SER A 52 1.37 -5.61 0.73
C SER A 52 2.42 -6.55 1.34
N CYS A 53 1.99 -7.62 2.01
CA CYS A 53 2.87 -8.58 2.68
C CYS A 53 2.94 -9.93 1.95
N VAL A 54 4.15 -10.41 1.68
CA VAL A 54 4.42 -11.76 1.17
C VAL A 54 5.03 -12.59 2.28
N PHE A 55 4.43 -13.75 2.58
CA PHE A 55 4.89 -14.67 3.61
C PHE A 55 5.71 -15.80 2.99
N CYS A 56 6.88 -16.09 3.56
CA CYS A 56 7.76 -17.17 3.14
C CYS A 56 8.08 -18.10 4.31
N ASP A 57 7.64 -19.36 4.23
CA ASP A 57 8.04 -20.39 5.20
C ASP A 57 9.51 -20.79 4.97
N ILE A 58 10.37 -20.46 5.93
CA ILE A 58 11.73 -20.97 5.99
C ILE A 58 11.66 -22.38 6.61
N GLY A 59 11.39 -23.37 5.76
CA GLY A 59 11.43 -24.77 6.14
C GLY A 59 12.82 -25.19 6.68
N PRO A 60 12.92 -26.29 7.43
CA PRO A 60 14.17 -26.75 8.03
C PRO A 60 15.12 -27.34 6.95
N LYS A 61 15.74 -26.46 6.15
CA LYS A 61 16.80 -26.80 5.20
C LYS A 61 18.12 -27.08 5.94
N ASP A 62 18.23 -28.29 6.50
CA ASP A 62 19.47 -28.99 6.90
C ASP A 62 20.45 -28.28 7.85
N SER A 63 20.11 -27.08 8.31
CA SER A 63 20.95 -26.20 9.12
C SER A 63 20.45 -26.22 10.56
N LYS A 64 21.32 -26.67 11.47
CA LYS A 64 20.99 -26.93 12.90
C LYS A 64 20.61 -25.66 13.68
N ASP A 65 20.88 -24.50 13.10
CA ASP A 65 20.89 -23.20 13.78
C ASP A 65 19.62 -22.36 13.52
N VAL A 66 18.85 -22.65 12.46
CA VAL A 66 17.66 -21.86 12.08
C VAL A 66 16.37 -22.55 12.54
N LYS A 67 16.20 -22.69 13.86
CA LYS A 67 15.00 -23.30 14.44
C LYS A 67 13.81 -22.34 14.34
N HIS A 68 12.71 -22.84 13.78
CA HIS A 68 11.38 -22.20 13.73
C HIS A 68 11.35 -20.76 13.16
N ALA A 69 12.21 -20.47 12.19
CA ALA A 69 12.18 -19.19 11.47
C ALA A 69 11.14 -19.16 10.33
N PHE A 70 10.71 -17.96 9.96
CA PHE A 70 9.94 -17.64 8.77
C PHE A 70 10.29 -16.22 8.32
N ALA A 71 10.05 -15.89 7.04
CA ALA A 71 10.31 -14.57 6.50
C ALA A 71 9.01 -13.87 6.11
N LEU A 72 8.94 -12.57 6.40
CA LEU A 72 7.87 -11.69 5.97
C LEU A 72 8.49 -10.56 5.14
N LEU A 73 8.03 -10.42 3.90
CA LEU A 73 8.47 -9.39 2.96
C LEU A 73 7.36 -8.34 2.86
N HIS A 74 7.67 -7.10 3.21
CA HIS A 74 6.81 -5.96 2.91
C HIS A 74 7.20 -5.42 1.54
N VAL A 75 6.28 -5.43 0.57
CA VAL A 75 6.52 -5.02 -0.83
C VAL A 75 5.58 -3.89 -1.26
N THR A 76 6.02 -3.03 -2.17
CA THR A 76 5.13 -2.03 -2.79
C THR A 76 4.13 -2.69 -3.73
N ARG A 77 3.11 -1.93 -4.17
CA ARG A 77 2.21 -2.34 -5.28
C ARG A 77 2.93 -2.57 -6.62
N PHE A 78 4.19 -2.19 -6.73
CA PHE A 78 5.06 -2.46 -7.88
C PHE A 78 6.09 -3.57 -7.59
N SER A 79 5.83 -4.42 -6.58
CA SER A 79 6.67 -5.55 -6.16
C SER A 79 8.10 -5.16 -5.74
N GLN A 80 8.33 -3.91 -5.34
CA GLN A 80 9.62 -3.47 -4.81
C GLN A 80 9.70 -3.80 -3.32
N LEU A 81 10.78 -4.44 -2.87
CA LEU A 81 10.98 -4.79 -1.46
C LEU A 81 11.21 -3.52 -0.62
N ILE A 82 10.34 -3.30 0.37
CA ILE A 82 10.44 -2.20 1.34
C ILE A 82 11.21 -2.67 2.57
N ALA A 83 10.86 -3.85 3.11
CA ALA A 83 11.50 -4.44 4.27
C ALA A 83 11.43 -5.97 4.24
N LEU A 84 12.45 -6.62 4.79
CA LEU A 84 12.53 -8.06 5.01
C LEU A 84 12.67 -8.31 6.52
N TYR A 85 11.69 -9.01 7.09
CA TYR A 85 11.69 -9.43 8.49
C TYR A 85 11.93 -10.93 8.55
N THR A 86 13.08 -11.36 9.07
CA THR A 86 13.31 -12.77 9.42
C THR A 86 12.88 -12.97 10.87
N LEU A 87 11.75 -13.65 11.06
CA LEU A 87 11.10 -13.84 12.36
C LEU A 87 11.34 -15.25 12.86
N HIS A 88 11.76 -15.37 14.12
CA HIS A 88 12.00 -16.63 14.81
C HIS A 88 10.96 -16.83 15.92
N ALA A 89 10.23 -17.94 15.85
CA ALA A 89 9.29 -18.34 16.89
C ALA A 89 9.99 -19.18 17.98
N PRO A 90 9.52 -19.14 19.24
CA PRO A 90 10.10 -19.94 20.32
C PRO A 90 9.87 -21.44 20.14
N THR A 91 8.79 -21.85 19.45
CA THR A 91 8.48 -23.26 19.17
C THR A 91 7.94 -23.46 17.74
N LYS A 92 7.89 -24.72 17.29
CA LYS A 92 7.33 -25.10 15.98
C LYS A 92 5.84 -24.73 15.88
N GLU A 93 5.10 -24.99 16.94
CA GLU A 93 3.66 -24.78 17.07
C GLU A 93 3.34 -23.28 17.04
N CYS A 94 4.18 -22.45 17.68
CA CYS A 94 4.08 -20.99 17.55
C CYS A 94 4.29 -20.54 16.10
N LYS A 95 5.33 -21.03 15.41
CA LYS A 95 5.55 -20.72 13.98
C LYS A 95 4.36 -21.14 13.12
N GLU A 96 3.88 -22.38 13.26
CA GLU A 96 2.73 -22.90 12.50
C GLU A 96 1.45 -22.11 12.77
N THR A 97 1.24 -21.67 14.01
CA THR A 97 0.12 -20.78 14.38
C THR A 97 0.25 -19.41 13.70
N TRP A 98 1.43 -18.79 13.72
CA TRP A 98 1.68 -17.51 13.04
C TRP A 98 1.44 -17.61 11.52
N ILE A 99 1.98 -18.64 10.86
CA ILE A 99 1.76 -18.94 9.44
C ILE A 99 0.25 -19.04 9.15
N ARG A 100 -0.44 -19.91 9.90
CA ARG A 100 -1.86 -20.17 9.69
C ARG A 100 -2.71 -18.92 9.89
N LYS A 101 -2.48 -18.17 10.97
CA LYS A 101 -3.25 -16.95 11.27
C LYS A 101 -3.05 -15.89 10.19
N PHE A 102 -1.83 -15.73 9.66
CA PHE A 102 -1.56 -14.84 8.55
C PHE A 102 -2.35 -15.26 7.29
N GLN A 103 -2.31 -16.55 6.94
CA GLN A 103 -3.04 -17.09 5.79
C GLN A 103 -4.57 -16.97 5.94
N ASP A 104 -5.11 -17.24 7.14
CA ASP A 104 -6.53 -17.07 7.48
C ASP A 104 -6.96 -15.59 7.28
N CYS A 105 -6.14 -14.64 7.73
CA CYS A 105 -6.39 -13.20 7.54
C CYS A 105 -6.35 -12.78 6.06
N VAL A 106 -5.29 -13.12 5.31
CA VAL A 106 -5.19 -12.78 3.88
C VAL A 106 -6.36 -13.36 3.06
N SER A 107 -6.71 -14.62 3.29
CA SER A 107 -7.86 -15.26 2.64
C SER A 107 -9.18 -14.55 2.95
N THR A 108 -9.32 -14.01 4.16
CA THR A 108 -10.49 -13.23 4.58
C THR A 108 -10.55 -11.87 3.87
N ILE A 109 -9.42 -11.19 3.67
CA ILE A 109 -9.34 -9.94 2.90
C ILE A 109 -9.76 -10.17 1.46
N GLU A 110 -9.24 -11.21 0.80
CA GLU A 110 -9.60 -11.54 -0.59
C GLU A 110 -11.11 -11.79 -0.76
N LEU A 111 -11.72 -12.52 0.17
CA LEU A 111 -13.16 -12.77 0.19
C LEU A 111 -13.98 -11.48 0.40
N ILE A 112 -13.53 -10.58 1.28
CA ILE A 112 -14.17 -9.28 1.53
C ILE A 112 -14.03 -8.37 0.30
N HIS A 113 -12.83 -8.23 -0.27
CA HIS A 113 -12.60 -7.47 -1.49
C HIS A 113 -13.51 -7.96 -2.63
N ARG A 114 -13.58 -9.28 -2.84
CA ARG A 114 -14.45 -9.88 -3.87
C ARG A 114 -15.93 -9.56 -3.63
N ARG A 115 -16.42 -9.63 -2.38
CA ARG A 115 -17.81 -9.29 -2.03
C ARG A 115 -18.10 -7.80 -2.24
N SER A 116 -17.24 -6.90 -1.76
CA SER A 116 -17.40 -5.45 -1.89
C SER A 116 -17.47 -5.00 -3.35
N PHE A 117 -16.58 -5.52 -4.22
CA PHE A 117 -16.65 -5.25 -5.66
C PHE A 117 -17.96 -5.74 -6.30
N SER A 118 -18.47 -6.91 -5.90
CA SER A 118 -19.75 -7.40 -6.43
C SER A 118 -20.96 -6.57 -5.98
N GLN A 119 -20.94 -5.96 -4.78
CA GLN A 119 -22.04 -5.11 -4.28
C GLN A 119 -22.12 -3.73 -4.92
N CYS A 120 -20.99 -3.15 -5.37
CA CYS A 120 -21.01 -1.84 -6.06
C CYS A 120 -21.60 -1.89 -7.48
N SER A 121 -21.93 -3.06 -8.02
CA SER A 121 -22.39 -3.21 -9.41
C SER A 121 -23.88 -2.97 -9.63
N ILE A 122 -24.73 -2.96 -8.58
CA ILE A 122 -26.19 -2.73 -8.72
C ILE A 122 -26.75 -1.85 -7.59
N SER A 123 -26.68 -0.53 -7.77
CA SER A 123 -27.75 0.39 -7.30
C SER A 123 -27.71 1.74 -8.03
N SER A 124 -27.63 1.71 -9.37
CA SER A 124 -28.12 2.81 -10.19
C SER A 124 -29.66 2.86 -10.14
N ARG A 125 -30.22 3.21 -8.97
CA ARG A 125 -31.60 3.69 -8.90
C ARG A 125 -31.65 4.98 -9.70
N ALA A 126 -32.16 4.87 -10.93
CA ALA A 126 -32.34 6.01 -11.81
C ALA A 126 -33.17 7.09 -11.08
N VAL A 127 -32.55 8.23 -10.81
CA VAL A 127 -33.24 9.42 -10.28
C VAL A 127 -33.97 10.10 -11.45
N ALA A 128 -34.90 9.36 -12.05
CA ALA A 128 -35.88 9.88 -12.99
C ALA A 128 -36.98 10.56 -12.18
N ASN A 129 -36.69 11.76 -11.68
CA ASN A 129 -37.61 12.79 -11.20
C ASN A 129 -36.81 14.06 -10.83
N ARG A 130 -36.28 14.76 -11.85
CA ARG A 130 -35.80 16.14 -11.68
C ARG A 130 -36.95 17.12 -11.93
N SER A 131 -37.37 17.83 -10.90
CA SER A 131 -38.00 19.14 -11.08
C SER A 131 -36.91 20.18 -11.40
N PRO A 132 -37.07 21.08 -12.39
CA PRO A 132 -36.06 22.10 -12.67
C PRO A 132 -35.98 23.16 -11.57
N THR A 133 -34.78 23.49 -11.11
CA THR A 133 -34.51 24.70 -10.31
C THR A 133 -34.08 25.85 -11.23
N PRO A 134 -34.55 27.09 -11.01
CA PRO A 134 -34.37 28.19 -11.96
C PRO A 134 -33.00 28.89 -11.79
N SER A 135 -31.91 28.18 -12.09
CA SER A 135 -30.54 28.69 -11.92
C SER A 135 -29.57 28.44 -13.10
N ASP A 136 -30.01 27.76 -14.17
CA ASP A 136 -29.17 27.47 -15.35
C ASP A 136 -29.09 28.63 -16.38
N ALA A 137 -29.69 29.79 -16.09
CA ALA A 137 -29.71 30.96 -16.97
C ALA A 137 -28.59 31.98 -16.66
N SER A 138 -27.29 31.58 -16.71
CA SER A 138 -26.19 32.53 -16.48
C SER A 138 -24.79 32.19 -17.05
N TYR A 139 -24.66 31.29 -18.05
CA TYR A 139 -23.33 30.95 -18.62
C TYR A 139 -23.27 30.85 -20.16
N LYS A 140 -24.21 31.48 -20.89
CA LYS A 140 -24.23 31.45 -22.37
C LYS A 140 -24.19 32.80 -23.10
N ASP A 141 -24.22 33.93 -22.40
CA ASP A 141 -24.25 35.27 -23.03
C ASP A 141 -22.91 36.02 -23.06
N CYS A 142 -21.82 35.43 -22.55
CA CYS A 142 -20.49 36.06 -22.53
C CYS A 142 -19.46 35.22 -23.30
N LEU A 143 -19.48 35.29 -24.65
CA LEU A 143 -18.34 35.17 -25.59
C LEU A 143 -18.81 34.94 -27.04
N SER A 144 -19.66 35.83 -27.55
CA SER A 144 -20.03 35.90 -28.98
C SER A 144 -19.66 37.24 -29.64
N GLN A 145 -18.73 37.99 -29.03
CA GLN A 145 -18.14 39.21 -29.57
C GLN A 145 -16.68 39.38 -29.14
N ILE A 146 -15.73 38.78 -29.86
CA ILE A 146 -14.48 39.45 -30.30
C ILE A 146 -14.12 38.84 -31.66
N GLY A 147 -14.30 39.62 -32.72
CA GLY A 147 -13.69 39.34 -34.01
C GLY A 147 -12.39 40.12 -34.16
N ASN A 148 -11.41 39.49 -34.83
CA ASN A 148 -10.18 40.07 -35.38
C ASN A 148 -9.09 40.61 -34.42
N SER A 149 -7.88 40.57 -34.99
CA SER A 149 -6.69 41.37 -34.66
C SER A 149 -5.68 40.83 -33.63
N GLU A 150 -4.59 40.32 -34.21
CA GLU A 150 -3.18 40.55 -33.82
C GLU A 150 -2.52 39.73 -32.68
N SER A 151 -1.28 39.32 -32.98
CA SER A 151 -0.43 38.43 -32.19
C SER A 151 0.36 39.16 -31.08
N PRO A 152 1.12 38.41 -30.26
CA PRO A 152 2.56 38.64 -30.33
C PRO A 152 3.46 37.39 -30.37
N ARG A 153 4.60 37.60 -31.04
CA ARG A 153 5.87 36.83 -31.16
C ARG A 153 6.23 36.03 -29.88
N SER A 154 6.75 34.79 -29.97
CA SER A 154 8.17 34.47 -30.26
C SER A 154 8.39 32.94 -30.06
N ILE A 155 9.44 32.23 -30.52
CA ILE A 155 10.57 32.40 -31.48
C ILE A 155 11.10 30.97 -31.77
N SER A 156 11.54 30.62 -32.99
CA SER A 156 12.72 29.76 -33.25
C SER A 156 12.89 29.34 -34.74
N GLN A 157 14.15 29.05 -35.10
CA GLN A 157 14.62 28.35 -36.31
C GLN A 157 14.45 29.03 -37.69
N GLN A 158 15.55 29.56 -38.22
CA GLN A 158 15.85 29.56 -39.65
C GLN A 158 17.27 29.03 -39.86
N ASN A 159 17.44 28.06 -40.76
CA ASN A 159 18.74 27.57 -41.18
C ASN A 159 18.68 27.10 -42.65
N ILE A 160 19.55 27.69 -43.48
CA ILE A 160 20.14 27.14 -44.74
C ILE A 160 19.29 27.09 -46.05
N SER A 161 19.82 27.81 -47.06
CA SER A 161 19.80 27.62 -48.53
C SER A 161 18.48 27.65 -49.32
N ASN A 162 18.36 28.36 -50.46
CA ASN A 162 19.27 28.34 -51.63
C ASN A 162 19.20 29.63 -52.50
N GLN A 163 20.29 29.91 -53.22
CA GLN A 163 20.38 30.74 -54.46
C GLN A 163 19.81 29.98 -55.69
N PRO A 164 19.77 30.50 -56.95
CA PRO A 164 20.29 31.76 -57.52
C PRO A 164 19.16 32.62 -58.19
N ASN A 165 19.33 33.69 -59.00
CA ASN A 165 20.22 33.98 -60.15
C ASN A 165 20.27 35.49 -60.48
N GLN A 166 21.29 35.90 -61.24
CA GLN A 166 21.45 37.24 -61.88
C GLN A 166 20.57 37.36 -63.17
N PRO A 167 20.54 38.49 -63.91
CA PRO A 167 21.71 39.25 -64.45
C PRO A 167 22.12 40.49 -63.64
#